data_AF-A0AAU9TPV8-F1
#
_entry.id   AF-A0AAU9TPV8-F1
#
_cell.length_a   1.000
_cell.length_b   1.000
_cell.length_c   1.000
_cell.angle_alpha   90.00
_cell.angle_beta   90.00
_cell.angle_gamma   90.00
#
_symmetry.space_group_name_H-M   'P 1'
#
loop_
_entity.id
_entity.type
_entity.pdbx_description
1 polymer ?
#
loop_
_entity_poly.entity_id
_entity_poly.type
_entity_poly.pdbx_seq_one_letter_code
_entity_poly.pdbx_strand_id
1 'polypeptide(L)'
;MLNRRSKREETYDEYFYEKAKLVNRCHIKGKDAVDCIIHGIYDHNVRLNAQGSNFKHPSQLLRYLRSITVKNIRSAVVENKPVPFNKTSTSKIADKLSNQNASRVVKCFNRSEEGHTVPKCPKLLQKCLKCQRMAHLAAHCKRDFKPYNNPSDSNNTYKEVQQITAHGKILNI
;
A
#
# COMPACT_ATOMS: atom_id res chain seq x y z
N MET A 1 2.21 33.54 -3.37
CA MET A 1 2.22 32.65 -4.55
C MET A 1 0.81 32.09 -4.79
N LEU A 2 0.46 31.75 -6.02
CA LEU A 2 -0.86 31.23 -6.43
C LEU A 2 -1.38 30.12 -5.49
N ASN A 3 -2.52 30.32 -4.82
CA ASN A 3 -3.04 29.44 -3.76
C ASN A 3 -3.55 28.06 -4.22
N ARG A 4 -3.67 27.82 -5.53
CA ARG A 4 -4.10 26.51 -6.05
C ARG A 4 -3.08 25.42 -5.68
N ARG A 5 -3.49 24.46 -4.85
CA ARG A 5 -2.75 23.24 -4.52
C ARG A 5 -3.51 22.01 -4.98
N SER A 6 -2.81 20.95 -5.35
CA SER A 6 -3.44 19.69 -5.74
C SER A 6 -4.13 19.02 -4.54
N LYS A 7 -5.11 18.16 -4.82
CA LYS A 7 -5.89 17.37 -3.87
C LYS A 7 -5.52 15.89 -4.03
N ARG A 8 -5.96 15.06 -3.08
CA ARG A 8 -5.70 13.61 -3.10
C ARG A 8 -6.52 12.87 -4.15
N GLU A 9 -7.75 13.33 -4.39
CA GLU A 9 -8.73 12.65 -5.24
C GLU A 9 -8.76 13.16 -6.68
N GLU A 10 -7.96 14.20 -6.99
CA GLU A 10 -7.86 14.72 -8.36
C GLU A 10 -6.66 14.11 -9.10
N THR A 11 -6.75 14.06 -10.42
CA THR A 11 -5.63 13.65 -11.27
C THR A 11 -4.59 14.76 -11.38
N TYR A 12 -3.32 14.38 -11.65
CA TYR A 12 -2.29 15.39 -11.90
C TYR A 12 -2.54 16.20 -13.17
N ASP A 13 -3.20 15.64 -14.18
CA ASP A 13 -3.60 16.35 -15.40
C ASP A 13 -4.55 17.51 -15.06
N GLU A 14 -5.62 17.21 -14.32
CA GLU A 14 -6.61 18.21 -13.91
C GLU A 14 -5.98 19.34 -13.09
N TYR A 15 -5.20 18.98 -12.07
CA TYR A 15 -4.42 19.94 -11.29
C TYR A 15 -3.50 20.79 -12.18
N PHE A 16 -2.77 20.17 -13.09
CA PHE A 16 -1.79 20.84 -13.94
C PHE A 16 -2.45 21.90 -14.81
N TYR A 17 -3.55 21.56 -15.49
CA TYR A 17 -4.24 22.51 -16.38
C TYR A 17 -4.83 23.67 -15.59
N GLU A 18 -5.45 23.42 -14.45
CA GLU A 18 -6.00 24.48 -13.58
C GLU A 18 -4.90 25.41 -13.04
N LYS A 19 -3.79 24.84 -12.56
CA LYS A 19 -2.65 25.63 -12.08
C LYS A 19 -1.97 26.39 -13.22
N ALA A 20 -1.80 25.78 -14.38
CA ALA A 20 -1.18 26.39 -15.55
C ALA A 20 -1.98 27.60 -16.07
N LYS A 21 -3.32 27.56 -16.04
CA LYS A 21 -4.16 28.73 -16.36
C LYS A 21 -3.79 29.94 -15.49
N LEU A 22 -3.63 29.73 -14.19
CA LEU A 22 -3.26 30.79 -13.25
C LEU A 22 -1.84 31.31 -13.49
N VAL A 23 -0.88 30.40 -13.69
CA VAL A 23 0.52 30.73 -13.99
C VAL A 23 0.62 31.55 -15.28
N ASN A 24 -0.12 31.16 -16.32
CA ASN A 24 -0.18 31.86 -17.60
C ASN A 24 -0.77 33.27 -17.46
N ARG A 25 -1.85 33.42 -16.67
CA ARG A 25 -2.44 34.74 -16.38
C ARG A 25 -1.49 35.67 -15.64
N CYS A 26 -0.58 35.13 -14.85
CA CYS A 26 0.47 35.90 -14.17
C CYS A 26 1.73 36.10 -15.04
N HIS A 27 1.71 35.68 -16.30
CA HIS A 27 2.85 35.75 -17.22
C HIS A 27 4.14 35.08 -16.68
N ILE A 28 4.00 34.11 -15.77
CA ILE A 28 5.13 33.34 -15.26
C ILE A 28 5.47 32.29 -16.32
N LYS A 29 6.75 32.20 -16.72
CA LYS A 29 7.21 31.37 -17.84
C LYS A 29 8.39 30.48 -17.46
N GLY A 30 8.72 29.54 -18.34
CA GLY A 30 9.93 28.72 -18.24
C GLY A 30 10.05 27.96 -16.92
N LYS A 31 11.22 28.09 -16.28
CA LYS A 31 11.55 27.40 -15.04
C LYS A 31 10.70 27.88 -13.86
N ASP A 32 10.42 29.18 -13.77
CA ASP A 32 9.59 29.74 -12.70
C ASP A 32 8.15 29.20 -12.75
N ALA A 33 7.64 28.99 -13.96
CA ALA A 33 6.32 28.37 -14.16
C ALA A 33 6.31 26.92 -13.66
N VAL A 34 7.36 26.16 -14.00
CA VAL A 34 7.56 24.78 -13.52
C VAL A 34 7.60 24.75 -12.00
N ASP A 35 8.43 25.58 -11.38
CA ASP A 35 8.62 25.58 -9.92
C ASP A 35 7.34 25.99 -9.19
N CYS A 36 6.59 26.95 -9.74
CA CYS A 36 5.29 27.35 -9.22
C CYS A 36 4.26 26.21 -9.27
N ILE A 37 4.25 25.41 -10.35
CA ILE A 37 3.37 24.25 -10.49
C ILE A 37 3.80 23.13 -9.55
N ILE A 38 5.09 22.83 -9.45
CA ILE A 38 5.64 21.79 -8.57
C ILE A 38 5.32 22.10 -7.11
N HIS A 39 5.47 23.36 -6.69
CA HIS A 39 5.22 23.76 -5.31
C HIS A 39 3.78 23.52 -4.85
N GLY A 40 2.82 23.56 -5.77
CA GLY A 40 1.41 23.29 -5.45
C GLY A 40 1.03 21.81 -5.42
N ILE A 41 1.92 20.88 -5.77
CA ILE A 41 1.63 19.43 -5.71
C ILE A 41 1.50 19.00 -4.24
N TYR A 42 0.45 18.26 -3.90
CA TYR A 42 0.19 17.72 -2.55
C TYR A 42 1.19 16.64 -2.14
N ASP A 43 1.36 15.62 -3.00
CA ASP A 43 2.22 14.48 -2.74
C ASP A 43 3.69 14.93 -2.62
N HIS A 44 4.26 14.72 -1.45
CA HIS A 44 5.63 15.14 -1.14
C HIS A 44 6.67 14.40 -2.00
N ASN A 45 6.49 13.10 -2.24
CA ASN A 45 7.44 12.30 -3.01
C ASN A 45 7.43 12.75 -4.47
N VAL A 46 6.24 12.94 -5.05
CA VAL A 46 6.14 13.43 -6.44
C VAL A 46 6.75 14.81 -6.58
N ARG A 47 6.51 15.70 -5.61
CA ARG A 47 7.11 17.04 -5.59
C ARG A 47 8.65 16.96 -5.52
N LEU A 48 9.20 16.18 -4.59
CA LEU A 48 10.65 16.05 -4.42
C LEU A 48 11.33 15.49 -5.68
N ASN A 49 10.77 14.44 -6.27
CA ASN A 49 11.30 13.85 -7.51
C ASN A 49 11.19 14.82 -8.70
N ALA A 50 10.10 15.59 -8.80
CA ALA A 50 9.94 16.60 -9.84
C ALA A 50 10.97 17.74 -9.69
N GLN A 51 11.24 18.17 -8.46
CA GLN A 51 12.27 19.18 -8.17
C GLN A 51 13.66 18.71 -8.63
N GLY A 52 14.00 17.44 -8.35
CA GLY A 52 15.29 16.85 -8.78
C GLY A 52 15.43 16.66 -10.29
N SER A 53 14.32 16.63 -11.04
CA SER A 53 14.33 16.36 -12.49
C SER A 53 14.62 17.59 -13.36
N ASN A 54 14.80 18.78 -12.75
CA ASN A 54 15.19 20.04 -13.38
C ASN A 54 14.51 20.37 -14.73
N PHE A 55 13.18 20.23 -14.79
CA PHE A 55 12.41 20.54 -16.00
C PHE A 55 12.49 22.03 -16.37
N LYS A 56 12.66 22.33 -17.66
CA LYS A 56 12.74 23.70 -18.19
C LYS A 56 11.39 24.28 -18.62
N HIS A 57 10.46 23.41 -18.99
CA HIS A 57 9.15 23.80 -19.52
C HIS A 57 8.02 23.02 -18.86
N PRO A 58 6.84 23.64 -18.64
CA PRO A 58 5.67 22.97 -18.06
C PRO A 58 5.25 21.71 -18.82
N SER A 59 5.44 21.67 -20.14
CA SER A 59 5.15 20.49 -20.98
C SER A 59 5.97 19.25 -20.58
N GLN A 60 7.24 19.43 -20.19
CA GLN A 60 8.10 18.35 -19.72
C GLN A 60 7.61 17.80 -18.37
N LEU A 61 7.21 18.70 -17.47
CA LEU A 61 6.61 18.34 -16.18
C LEU A 61 5.30 17.56 -16.38
N LEU A 62 4.42 18.00 -17.27
CA LEU A 62 3.17 17.28 -17.57
C LEU A 62 3.42 15.85 -18.04
N ARG A 63 4.39 15.64 -18.93
CA ARG A 63 4.77 14.29 -19.39
C ARG A 63 5.24 13.41 -18.23
N TYR A 64 6.01 13.97 -17.32
CA TYR A 64 6.45 13.27 -16.10
C TYR A 64 5.26 12.90 -15.19
N LEU A 65 4.37 13.85 -14.92
CA LEU A 65 3.18 13.63 -14.07
C LEU A 65 2.26 12.54 -14.64
N ARG A 66 2.05 12.53 -15.96
CA ARG A 66 1.33 11.44 -16.66
C ARG A 66 1.98 10.08 -16.45
N SER A 67 3.32 10.01 -16.49
CA SER A 67 4.06 8.75 -16.29
C SER A 67 3.89 8.18 -14.87
N ILE A 68 3.73 9.04 -13.86
CA ILE A 68 3.46 8.61 -12.48
C ILE A 68 2.05 8.06 -12.35
N THR A 69 1.07 8.75 -12.93
CA THR A 69 -0.34 8.33 -12.90
C THR A 69 -0.51 6.92 -13.48
N VAL A 70 0.16 6.63 -14.60
CA VAL A 70 0.15 5.29 -15.22
C VAL A 70 0.87 4.24 -14.35
N LYS A 71 1.99 4.61 -13.71
CA LYS A 71 2.71 3.70 -12.80
C LYS A 71 1.87 3.37 -11.57
N ASN A 72 1.15 4.33 -11.00
CA ASN A 72 0.28 4.08 -9.86
C ASN A 72 -0.87 3.12 -10.21
N ILE A 73 -1.45 3.24 -11.41
CA ILE A 73 -2.46 2.29 -11.91
C ILE A 73 -1.84 0.89 -12.08
N ARG A 74 -0.66 0.79 -12.72
CA ARG A 74 0.02 -0.50 -12.92
C ARG A 74 0.45 -1.15 -11.60
N SER A 75 0.92 -0.37 -10.63
CA SER A 75 1.26 -0.87 -9.30
C SER A 75 0.02 -1.31 -8.52
N ALA A 76 -1.10 -0.57 -8.60
CA ALA A 76 -2.36 -0.94 -7.97
C ALA A 76 -2.97 -2.23 -8.57
N VAL A 77 -2.74 -2.49 -9.87
CA VAL A 77 -3.17 -3.73 -10.54
C VAL A 77 -2.20 -4.90 -10.30
N VAL A 78 -0.98 -4.63 -9.82
CA VAL A 78 0.09 -5.62 -9.59
C VAL A 78 0.40 -5.80 -8.10
N GLU A 79 -0.57 -5.59 -7.20
CA GLU A 79 -0.45 -6.07 -5.82
C GLU A 79 -0.93 -7.52 -5.71
N ASN A 80 -0.08 -8.45 -6.18
CA ASN A 80 -0.03 -9.86 -5.75
C ASN A 80 1.24 -10.58 -6.25
N LYS A 81 2.41 -9.93 -6.21
CA LYS A 81 3.69 -10.66 -6.31
C LYS A 81 4.68 -10.18 -5.26
N PRO A 82 5.16 -11.07 -4.36
CA PRO A 82 6.20 -10.71 -3.40
C PRO A 82 7.51 -10.46 -4.15
N VAL A 83 8.05 -9.25 -4.02
CA VAL A 83 9.34 -8.86 -4.60
C VAL A 83 10.47 -9.40 -3.69
N PRO A 84 11.54 -10.02 -4.23
CA PRO A 84 12.67 -10.47 -3.42
C PRO A 84 13.46 -9.26 -2.92
N PHE A 85 13.61 -9.19 -1.60
CA PHE A 85 14.36 -8.15 -0.91
C PHE A 85 15.86 -8.46 -0.96
N ASN A 86 16.58 -7.85 -1.90
CA ASN A 86 18.04 -7.86 -1.89
C ASN A 86 18.55 -6.76 -0.94
N LYS A 87 18.97 -7.16 0.25
CA LYS A 87 19.76 -6.33 1.17
C LYS A 87 21.23 -6.42 0.80
N THR A 88 21.78 -5.34 0.25
CA THR A 88 23.21 -5.06 0.34
C THR A 88 23.50 -4.32 1.66
N SER A 89 24.30 -5.01 2.47
CA SER A 89 25.21 -4.64 3.56
C SER A 89 25.25 -3.20 4.09
N THR A 90 25.21 -3.05 5.42
CA THR A 90 26.32 -2.45 6.19
C THR A 90 26.18 -2.75 7.69
N SER A 91 27.30 -3.14 8.28
CA SER A 91 27.45 -3.67 9.64
C SER A 91 27.26 -2.62 10.74
N LYS A 92 26.84 -3.07 11.93
CA LYS A 92 27.35 -2.63 13.24
C LYS A 92 26.90 -3.59 14.36
N ILE A 93 27.86 -4.45 14.74
CA ILE A 93 28.24 -4.97 16.06
C ILE A 93 27.20 -4.84 17.20
N ALA A 94 26.80 -5.99 17.76
CA ALA A 94 26.78 -6.23 19.20
C ALA A 94 26.71 -7.74 19.46
N ASP A 95 27.86 -8.30 19.84
CA ASP A 95 28.00 -9.64 20.40
C ASP A 95 27.19 -9.79 21.69
N LYS A 96 26.41 -10.87 21.77
CA LYS A 96 26.36 -11.70 22.98
C LYS A 96 26.24 -13.17 22.60
N LEU A 97 27.30 -13.89 22.96
CA LEU A 97 27.38 -15.35 23.04
C LEU A 97 26.13 -15.94 23.72
N SER A 98 25.56 -16.95 23.07
CA SER A 98 24.93 -18.08 23.74
C SER A 98 25.12 -19.30 22.84
N ASN A 99 26.20 -19.99 23.14
CA ASN A 99 26.50 -21.34 22.73
C ASN A 99 25.34 -22.26 23.18
N GLN A 100 24.59 -22.83 22.24
CA GLN A 100 23.93 -24.13 22.38
C GLN A 100 23.71 -24.72 20.98
N ASN A 101 24.51 -25.74 20.68
CA ASN A 101 24.27 -26.76 19.67
C ASN A 101 22.95 -27.49 19.96
N ALA A 102 21.84 -26.90 19.52
CA ALA A 102 20.62 -27.64 19.26
C ALA A 102 20.35 -27.46 17.77
N SER A 103 20.30 -28.56 17.02
CA SER A 103 19.79 -28.58 15.66
C SER A 103 18.39 -27.96 15.67
N ARG A 104 18.30 -26.64 15.43
CA ARG A 104 17.03 -25.92 15.47
C ARG A 104 16.29 -26.27 14.21
N VAL A 105 15.44 -27.28 14.31
CA VAL A 105 14.52 -27.63 13.22
C VAL A 105 13.73 -26.37 12.85
N VAL A 106 13.81 -26.01 11.58
CA VAL A 106 13.11 -24.84 11.03
C VAL A 106 11.61 -25.10 11.16
N LYS A 107 10.96 -24.40 12.08
CA LYS A 107 9.51 -24.51 12.31
C LYS A 107 8.73 -23.34 11.73
N CYS A 108 7.62 -23.64 11.09
CA CYS A 108 6.69 -22.70 10.51
C CYS A 108 5.79 -22.13 11.61
N PHE A 109 5.86 -20.84 11.86
CA PHE A 109 5.01 -20.21 12.89
C PHE A 109 3.51 -20.17 12.52
N ASN A 110 3.16 -20.39 11.24
CA ASN A 110 1.76 -20.46 10.81
C ASN A 110 1.05 -21.71 11.35
N ARG A 111 1.75 -22.84 11.48
CA ARG A 111 1.18 -24.15 11.87
C ARG A 111 1.98 -24.93 12.91
N SER A 112 3.09 -24.38 13.38
CA SER A 112 4.10 -25.05 14.20
C SER A 112 4.72 -26.31 13.55
N GLU A 113 4.52 -26.53 12.25
CA GLU A 113 5.08 -27.66 11.48
C GLU A 113 6.56 -27.43 11.12
N GLU A 114 7.33 -28.50 11.09
CA GLU A 114 8.76 -28.49 10.76
C GLU A 114 9.02 -28.53 9.25
N GLY A 115 10.18 -28.05 8.80
CA GLY A 115 10.64 -28.16 7.39
C GLY A 115 10.37 -26.94 6.50
N HIS A 116 9.64 -25.93 6.96
CA HIS A 116 9.44 -24.70 6.20
C HIS A 116 9.24 -23.47 7.09
N THR A 117 9.47 -22.27 6.55
CA THR A 117 9.20 -20.99 7.22
C THR A 117 7.88 -20.40 6.75
N VAL A 118 7.35 -19.42 7.48
CA VAL A 118 6.08 -18.72 7.16
C VAL A 118 5.97 -18.28 5.68
N PRO A 119 7.00 -17.68 5.05
CA PRO A 119 6.93 -17.25 3.65
C PRO A 119 6.84 -18.41 2.65
N LYS A 120 7.30 -19.61 3.06
CA LYS A 120 7.29 -20.84 2.26
C LYS A 120 6.19 -21.81 2.73
N CYS A 121 5.20 -21.32 3.48
CA CYS A 121 4.08 -22.15 3.91
C CYS A 121 3.16 -22.43 2.72
N PRO A 122 2.91 -23.70 2.36
CA PRO A 122 2.04 -24.04 1.23
C PRO A 122 0.56 -23.74 1.47
N LYS A 123 0.19 -23.25 2.66
CA LYS A 123 -1.19 -22.93 3.05
C LYS A 123 -1.32 -21.45 3.40
N LEU A 124 -2.52 -20.92 3.18
CA LEU A 124 -2.87 -19.53 3.47
C LEU A 124 -2.51 -19.14 4.91
N LEU A 125 -1.98 -17.93 5.06
CA LEU A 125 -1.61 -17.36 6.35
C LEU A 125 -2.85 -17.21 7.24
N GLN A 126 -2.83 -17.81 8.42
CA GLN A 126 -3.94 -17.74 9.35
C GLN A 126 -3.85 -16.47 10.21
N LYS A 127 -5.02 -15.82 10.44
CA LYS A 127 -5.16 -14.70 11.37
C LYS A 127 -5.30 -15.23 12.80
N CYS A 128 -4.48 -14.75 13.71
CA CYS A 128 -4.59 -15.08 15.12
C CYS A 128 -5.85 -14.44 15.72
N LEU A 129 -6.75 -15.24 16.29
CA LEU A 129 -7.98 -14.73 16.93
C LEU A 129 -7.72 -13.94 18.22
N LYS A 130 -6.57 -14.15 18.89
CA LYS A 130 -6.16 -13.33 20.03
C LYS A 130 -5.67 -11.97 19.53
N CYS A 131 -4.48 -11.92 18.93
CA CYS A 131 -3.82 -10.64 18.60
C CYS A 131 -4.12 -10.04 17.21
N GLN A 132 -5.01 -10.67 16.44
CA GLN A 132 -5.44 -10.26 15.11
C GLN A 132 -4.33 -10.13 14.04
N ARG A 133 -3.10 -10.60 14.33
CA ARG A 133 -1.99 -10.61 13.36
C ARG A 133 -1.91 -11.94 12.60
N MET A 134 -1.36 -11.88 11.39
CA MET A 134 -1.17 -13.04 10.53
C MET A 134 -0.01 -13.92 11.00
N ALA A 135 0.03 -15.16 10.49
CA ALA A 135 1.15 -16.10 10.60
C ALA A 135 1.29 -16.90 11.90
N HIS A 136 0.25 -16.98 12.75
CA HIS A 136 0.17 -17.93 13.87
C HIS A 136 -1.26 -18.15 14.36
N LEU A 137 -1.50 -19.27 15.02
CA LEU A 137 -2.78 -19.59 15.68
C LEU A 137 -2.87 -18.96 17.07
N ALA A 138 -4.11 -18.77 17.56
CA ALA A 138 -4.38 -18.27 18.92
C ALA A 138 -3.72 -19.13 20.02
N ALA A 139 -3.55 -20.44 19.78
CA ALA A 139 -2.87 -21.36 20.69
C ALA A 139 -1.38 -21.06 20.90
N HIS A 140 -0.72 -20.43 19.91
CA HIS A 140 0.72 -20.14 19.92
C HIS A 140 1.02 -18.64 19.91
N CYS A 141 0.07 -17.83 20.37
CA CYS A 141 0.26 -16.39 20.50
C CYS A 141 1.15 -16.10 21.72
N LYS A 142 2.36 -15.58 21.48
CA LYS A 142 3.31 -15.18 22.54
C LYS A 142 3.11 -13.76 23.07
N ARG A 143 1.99 -13.11 22.73
CA ARG A 143 1.68 -11.79 23.27
C ARG A 143 0.80 -11.93 24.49
N ASP A 144 1.19 -11.25 25.55
CA ASP A 144 0.32 -11.01 26.68
C ASP A 144 -0.83 -10.13 26.22
N PHE A 145 -2.03 -10.69 26.23
CA PHE A 145 -3.23 -9.96 25.86
C PHE A 145 -3.59 -9.05 27.04
N LYS A 146 -3.34 -7.74 26.95
CA LYS A 146 -4.11 -6.79 27.77
C LYS A 146 -5.49 -6.69 27.13
N PRO A 147 -6.59 -7.08 27.81
CA PRO A 147 -7.92 -6.88 27.28
C PRO A 147 -8.14 -5.38 27.13
N TYR A 148 -8.19 -4.91 25.89
CA TYR A 148 -8.62 -3.56 25.57
C TYR A 148 -10.14 -3.58 25.54
N ASN A 149 -10.76 -3.15 26.64
CA ASN A 149 -12.20 -2.89 26.69
C ASN A 149 -12.50 -1.70 25.79
N ASN A 150 -13.08 -1.94 24.62
CA ASN A 150 -13.92 -0.95 23.97
C ASN A 150 -15.32 -1.56 23.76
N PRO A 151 -16.38 -0.89 24.25
CA PRO A 151 -17.75 -1.33 24.08
C PRO A 151 -18.23 -1.04 22.65
N SER A 152 -19.23 -1.82 22.24
CA SER A 152 -20.09 -1.62 21.06
C SER A 152 -19.44 -1.64 19.68
N ASP A 153 -19.46 -2.82 19.06
CA ASP A 153 -20.01 -2.96 17.70
C ASP A 153 -20.50 -4.39 17.51
N SER A 154 -21.67 -4.65 18.06
CA SER A 154 -22.52 -5.76 17.63
C SER A 154 -23.06 -5.39 16.26
N ASN A 155 -22.59 -6.03 15.20
CA ASN A 155 -23.49 -6.45 14.13
C ASN A 155 -22.92 -7.65 13.36
N ASN A 156 -23.55 -8.77 13.68
CA ASN A 156 -23.43 -10.09 13.11
C ASN A 156 -24.16 -10.11 11.76
N THR A 157 -23.48 -10.46 10.66
CA THR A 157 -24.17 -10.93 9.45
C THR A 157 -23.27 -11.88 8.65
N TYR A 158 -23.25 -13.15 9.06
CA TYR A 158 -23.04 -14.26 8.13
C TYR A 158 -24.38 -14.98 7.99
N LYS A 159 -25.08 -14.73 6.88
CA LYS A 159 -26.16 -15.61 6.43
C LYS A 159 -25.84 -16.12 5.04
N GLU A 160 -25.77 -17.44 4.99
CA GLU A 160 -25.87 -18.39 3.89
C GLU A 160 -26.38 -17.83 2.56
N VAL A 161 -25.61 -18.10 1.50
CA VAL A 161 -26.12 -18.12 0.12
C VAL A 161 -25.82 -19.49 -0.46
N GLN A 162 -26.76 -20.42 -0.33
CA GLN A 162 -26.90 -21.58 -1.22
C GLN A 162 -28.38 -21.92 -1.40
N GLN A 163 -28.89 -21.64 -2.61
CA GLN A 163 -29.90 -22.39 -3.38
C GLN A 163 -30.86 -21.44 -4.10
N ILE A 164 -30.56 -21.18 -5.37
CA ILE A 164 -31.56 -20.89 -6.39
C ILE A 164 -31.36 -21.93 -7.48
N THR A 165 -32.31 -22.84 -7.60
CA THR A 165 -32.46 -23.74 -8.75
C THR A 165 -33.93 -23.75 -9.13
N ALA A 166 -34.14 -23.78 -10.46
CA ALA A 166 -35.38 -24.08 -11.17
C ALA A 166 -36.42 -22.95 -11.35
N HIS A 167 -36.21 -22.20 -12.44
CA HIS A 167 -37.16 -22.02 -13.54
C HIS A 167 -38.67 -21.95 -13.25
N GLY A 168 -39.23 -20.77 -13.51
CA GLY A 168 -40.66 -20.53 -13.60
C GLY A 168 -41.32 -21.02 -14.88
N LYS A 169 -42.62 -21.29 -14.74
CA LYS A 169 -43.75 -21.40 -15.71
C LYS A 169 -44.89 -22.07 -14.88
N ILE A 170 -46.17 -21.70 -14.84
CA ILE A 170 -47.13 -21.17 -15.83
C ILE A 170 -48.25 -20.42 -15.07
N LEU A 171 -48.91 -19.47 -15.75
CA LEU A 171 -50.17 -18.80 -15.41
C LEU A 171 -51.35 -19.74 -15.09
N ASN A 172 -52.23 -19.28 -14.19
CA ASN A 172 -53.69 -19.49 -14.07
C ASN A 172 -54.06 -18.97 -12.66
N ILE A 173 -55.08 -18.16 -12.40
CA ILE A 173 -56.47 -18.08 -12.91
C ILE A 173 -56.87 -16.61 -12.94
#